data_AF-A0AAQ2XGJ4-F1
#
_entry.id   AF-A0AAQ2XGJ4-F1
#
_cell.length_a   1.000
_cell.length_b   1.000
_cell.length_c   1.000
_cell.angle_alpha   90.00
_cell.angle_beta   90.00
_cell.angle_gamma   90.00
#
_symmetry.space_group_name_H-M   'P 1'
#
loop_
_entity.id
_entity.type
_entity.pdbx_description
1 polymer ?
#
loop_
_entity_poly.entity_id
_entity_poly.type
_entity_poly.pdbx_seq_one_letter_code
_entity_poly.pdbx_strand_id
1 'polypeptide(L)'
;MKVTSDAIEGSKENFETMGNIVDNLDKVIKNIKNEVGTLRTEFDNISTKAQSIDDIAESTTILALNASIEANRAGEAGKGFAVVASETSNLAQSTKGFSHEILSSMNELRSVVVQLKKQVEAVTEVIEKTNATVSEVMEGFETIKESGANVNVHLDDVLSIQNENVEYINKMSETMEDVVAKSEEDSNRLQILVDSVDNRSINYKNISNDLEQLNLLSEKAKNN
;
A
#
# COMPACT_ATOMS: atom_id res chain seq x y z
N MET A 1 -9.33 5.69 18.76
CA MET A 1 -8.27 6.30 17.94
C MET A 1 -6.86 5.90 18.36
N LYS A 2 -6.55 5.70 19.64
CA LYS A 2 -5.21 5.23 20.06
C LYS A 2 -4.75 3.93 19.38
N VAL A 3 -5.58 2.89 19.38
CA VAL A 3 -5.28 1.61 18.71
C VAL A 3 -5.03 1.79 17.20
N THR A 4 -5.76 2.69 16.55
CA THR A 4 -5.59 2.99 15.13
C THR A 4 -4.29 3.75 14.87
N SER A 5 -3.94 4.71 15.74
CA SER A 5 -2.66 5.44 15.68
C SER A 5 -1.47 4.51 15.88
N ASP A 6 -1.51 3.67 16.92
CA ASP A 6 -0.45 2.71 17.24
C ASP A 6 -0.24 1.71 16.08
N ALA A 7 -1.32 1.27 15.44
CA ALA A 7 -1.25 0.38 14.27
C ALA A 7 -0.65 1.06 13.02
N ILE A 8 -0.97 2.34 12.79
CA ILE A 8 -0.39 3.12 11.68
C ILE A 8 1.10 3.36 11.92
N GLU A 9 1.49 3.73 13.14
CA GLU A 9 2.88 4.00 13.49
C GLU A 9 3.74 2.74 13.37
N GLY A 10 3.28 1.60 13.92
CA GLY A 10 3.97 0.33 13.74
C GLY A 10 4.03 -0.13 12.28
N SER A 11 3.01 0.17 11.47
CA SER A 11 3.05 -0.12 10.04
C SER A 11 4.05 0.77 9.30
N LYS A 12 4.13 2.06 9.65
CA LYS A 12 5.10 3.00 9.08
C LYS A 12 6.53 2.56 9.36
N GLU A 13 6.85 2.16 10.60
CA GLU A 13 8.15 1.61 10.96
C GLU A 13 8.52 0.37 10.14
N ASN A 14 7.55 -0.53 9.90
CA ASN A 14 7.75 -1.70 9.05
C ASN A 14 8.06 -1.31 7.60
N PHE A 15 7.37 -0.30 7.05
CA PHE A 15 7.61 0.17 5.67
C PHE A 15 8.90 0.99 5.53
N GLU A 16 9.32 1.72 6.56
CA GLU A 16 10.65 2.34 6.61
C GLU A 16 11.75 1.27 6.64
N THR A 17 11.55 0.21 7.43
CA THR A 17 12.45 -0.95 7.45
C THR A 17 12.49 -1.63 6.07
N MET A 18 11.34 -1.79 5.41
CA MET A 18 11.27 -2.30 4.05
C MET A 18 12.05 -1.42 3.07
N GLY A 19 11.91 -0.09 3.14
CA GLY A 19 12.68 0.85 2.33
C GLY A 19 14.19 0.65 2.49
N ASN A 20 14.67 0.51 3.73
CA ASN A 20 16.09 0.23 4.00
C ASN A 20 16.55 -1.13 3.41
N ILE A 21 15.69 -2.15 3.46
CA ILE A 21 15.97 -3.45 2.85
C ILE A 21 16.10 -3.31 1.33
N VAL A 22 15.18 -2.58 0.69
CA VAL A 22 15.18 -2.38 -0.77
C VAL A 22 16.40 -1.57 -1.21
N ASP A 23 16.80 -0.56 -0.45
CA ASP A 23 18.04 0.20 -0.71
C ASP A 23 19.30 -0.68 -0.62
N ASN A 24 19.33 -1.61 0.34
CA ASN A 24 20.43 -2.57 0.44
C ASN A 24 20.40 -3.58 -0.71
N LEU A 25 19.22 -4.03 -1.14
CA LEU A 25 19.08 -4.88 -2.33
C LEU A 25 19.57 -4.17 -3.59
N ASP A 26 19.25 -2.89 -3.78
CA ASP A 26 19.74 -2.09 -4.90
C ASP A 26 21.28 -2.02 -4.92
N LYS A 27 21.93 -1.82 -3.77
CA LYS A 27 23.40 -1.86 -3.64
C LYS A 27 23.96 -3.23 -4.01
N VAL A 28 23.36 -4.31 -3.51
CA VAL A 28 23.79 -5.69 -3.83
C VAL A 28 23.67 -5.96 -5.33
N ILE A 29 22.56 -5.55 -5.95
CA ILE A 29 22.33 -5.74 -7.38
C ILE A 29 23.29 -4.91 -8.24
N LYS A 30 23.63 -3.68 -7.82
CA LYS A 30 24.68 -2.88 -8.46
C LYS A 30 26.05 -3.57 -8.39
N ASN A 31 26.39 -4.19 -7.27
CA ASN A 31 27.63 -4.95 -7.13
C ASN A 31 27.64 -6.18 -8.05
N ILE A 32 26.55 -6.96 -8.07
CA ILE A 32 26.41 -8.12 -8.97
C ILE A 32 26.54 -7.67 -10.44
N LYS A 33 25.91 -6.55 -10.83
CA LYS A 33 26.03 -6.00 -12.19
C LYS A 33 27.48 -5.69 -12.56
N ASN A 34 28.25 -5.14 -11.62
CA ASN A 34 29.67 -4.87 -11.83
C ASN A 34 30.48 -6.17 -11.96
N GLU A 35 30.26 -7.15 -11.08
CA GLU A 35 30.91 -8.46 -11.11
C GLU A 35 30.63 -9.21 -12.42
N VAL A 36 29.40 -9.15 -12.92
CA VAL A 36 29.00 -9.69 -14.23
C VAL A 36 29.77 -9.02 -15.37
N GLY A 37 29.98 -7.70 -15.29
CA GLY A 37 30.79 -6.96 -16.24
C GLY A 37 32.27 -7.38 -16.23
N THR A 38 32.83 -7.58 -15.03
CA THR A 38 34.19 -8.09 -14.86
C THR A 38 34.34 -9.50 -15.40
N LEU A 39 33.41 -10.41 -15.07
CA LEU A 39 33.39 -11.79 -15.59
C LEU A 39 33.40 -11.83 -17.12
N ARG A 40 32.60 -10.98 -17.77
CA ARG A 40 32.60 -10.86 -19.23
C ARG A 40 33.97 -10.51 -19.78
N THR A 41 34.63 -9.54 -19.15
CA THR A 41 35.96 -9.07 -19.56
C THR A 41 37.02 -10.16 -19.37
N GLU A 42 36.97 -10.89 -18.25
CA GLU A 42 37.88 -12.02 -18.00
C GLU A 42 37.68 -13.17 -19.00
N PHE A 43 36.45 -13.48 -19.38
CA PHE A 43 36.18 -14.50 -20.41
C PHE A 43 36.67 -14.07 -21.80
N ASP A 44 36.51 -12.80 -22.17
CA ASP A 44 37.05 -12.27 -23.43
C ASP A 44 38.60 -12.35 -23.43
N ASN A 45 39.24 -12.06 -22.29
CA ASN A 45 40.69 -12.20 -22.11
C ASN A 45 41.16 -13.65 -22.23
N ILE A 46 40.47 -14.61 -21.58
CA ILE A 46 40.81 -16.03 -21.66
C ILE A 46 40.62 -16.54 -23.08
N SER A 47 39.55 -16.15 -23.77
CA SER A 47 39.29 -16.52 -25.16
C SER A 47 40.41 -16.04 -26.08
N THR A 48 40.89 -14.81 -25.88
CA THR A 48 42.02 -14.25 -26.64
C THR A 48 43.31 -15.04 -26.42
N LYS A 49 43.59 -15.42 -25.16
CA LYS A 49 44.76 -16.26 -24.83
C LYS A 49 44.65 -17.66 -25.43
N ALA A 50 43.47 -18.28 -25.37
CA ALA A 50 43.23 -19.58 -25.97
C ALA A 50 43.43 -19.55 -27.49
N GLN A 51 42.98 -18.48 -28.17
CA GLN A 51 43.25 -18.28 -29.59
C GLN A 51 44.74 -18.13 -29.87
N SER A 52 45.48 -17.39 -29.04
CA SER A 52 46.94 -17.27 -29.21
C SER A 52 47.66 -18.62 -29.04
N ILE A 53 47.18 -19.48 -28.14
CA ILE A 53 47.74 -20.84 -27.97
C ILE A 53 47.44 -21.70 -29.21
N ASP A 54 46.24 -21.58 -29.79
CA ASP A 54 45.85 -22.23 -31.04
C ASP A 54 46.79 -21.84 -32.19
N ASP A 55 47.04 -20.53 -32.35
CA ASP A 55 47.93 -19.98 -33.39
C ASP A 55 49.39 -20.46 -33.21
N ILE A 56 49.87 -20.55 -31.95
CA ILE A 56 51.21 -21.07 -31.62
C ILE A 56 51.29 -22.57 -31.92
N ALA A 57 50.26 -23.34 -31.56
CA ALA A 57 50.18 -24.77 -31.82
C ALA A 57 50.19 -25.06 -33.34
N GLU A 58 49.47 -24.26 -34.12
CA GLU A 58 49.47 -24.36 -35.58
C GLU A 58 50.84 -24.06 -36.18
N SER A 59 51.48 -22.97 -35.74
CA SER A 59 52.85 -22.63 -36.17
C SER A 59 53.86 -23.71 -35.79
N THR A 60 53.72 -24.29 -34.59
CA THR A 60 54.58 -25.38 -34.11
C THR A 60 54.40 -26.65 -34.92
N THR A 61 53.16 -26.95 -35.33
CA THR A 61 52.85 -28.08 -36.22
C THR A 61 53.55 -27.91 -37.57
N ILE A 62 53.52 -26.70 -38.14
CA ILE A 62 54.22 -26.39 -39.41
C ILE A 62 55.74 -26.50 -39.25
N LEU A 63 56.30 -25.99 -38.15
CA LEU A 63 57.73 -26.11 -37.86
C LEU A 63 58.18 -27.56 -37.69
N ALA A 64 57.40 -28.35 -36.96
CA ALA A 64 57.65 -29.77 -36.76
C ALA A 64 57.58 -30.55 -38.09
N LEU A 65 56.63 -30.22 -38.96
CA LEU A 65 56.54 -30.78 -40.31
C LEU A 65 57.81 -30.47 -41.14
N ASN A 66 58.25 -29.21 -41.14
CA ASN A 66 59.47 -28.80 -41.84
C ASN A 66 60.71 -29.52 -41.30
N ALA A 67 60.81 -29.68 -39.97
CA ALA A 67 61.90 -30.42 -39.33
C ALA A 67 61.87 -31.91 -39.70
N SER A 68 60.68 -32.52 -39.80
CA SER A 68 60.51 -33.91 -40.21
C SER A 68 60.94 -34.12 -41.67
N ILE A 69 60.62 -33.19 -42.57
CA ILE A 69 61.08 -33.21 -43.97
C ILE A 69 62.61 -33.14 -44.04
N GLU A 70 63.24 -32.23 -43.29
CA GLU A 70 64.69 -32.06 -43.31
C GLU A 70 65.42 -33.25 -42.66
N ALA A 71 64.85 -33.84 -41.61
CA ALA A 71 65.36 -35.05 -40.98
C ALA A 71 65.35 -36.24 -41.96
N ASN A 72 64.28 -36.40 -42.76
CA ASN A 72 64.25 -37.42 -43.82
C ASN A 72 65.28 -37.14 -44.92
N ARG A 73 65.54 -35.87 -45.24
CA ARG A 73 66.55 -35.46 -46.22
C ARG A 73 67.98 -35.81 -45.80
N ALA A 74 68.26 -35.80 -44.50
CA ALA A 74 69.54 -36.20 -43.92
C ALA A 74 69.77 -37.73 -43.89
N GLY A 75 68.77 -38.54 -44.29
CA GLY A 75 68.89 -40.00 -44.36
C GLY A 75 69.12 -40.66 -42.99
N GLU A 76 70.07 -41.60 -42.90
CA GLU A 76 70.38 -42.32 -41.66
C GLU A 76 70.78 -41.40 -40.49
N ALA A 77 71.47 -40.28 -40.77
CA ALA A 77 71.88 -39.32 -39.75
C ALA A 77 70.71 -38.54 -39.13
N GLY A 78 69.57 -38.46 -39.82
CA GLY A 78 68.39 -37.70 -39.39
C GLY A 78 67.33 -38.50 -38.63
N LYS A 79 67.47 -39.83 -38.51
CA LYS A 79 66.43 -40.69 -37.89
C LYS A 79 66.01 -40.25 -36.48
N GLY A 80 66.95 -39.85 -35.63
CA GLY A 80 66.65 -39.34 -34.29
C GLY A 80 65.86 -38.02 -34.31
N PHE A 81 66.22 -37.11 -35.23
CA PHE A 81 65.51 -35.85 -35.41
C PHE A 81 64.10 -36.03 -35.98
N ALA A 82 63.89 -37.04 -36.84
CA ALA A 82 62.56 -37.36 -37.38
C ALA A 82 61.59 -37.80 -36.28
N VAL A 83 62.06 -38.58 -35.30
CA VAL A 83 61.24 -38.99 -34.14
C VAL A 83 60.86 -37.78 -33.29
N VAL A 84 61.82 -36.90 -32.98
CA VAL A 84 61.56 -35.67 -32.21
C VAL A 84 60.59 -34.75 -32.94
N ALA A 85 60.73 -34.59 -34.26
CA ALA A 85 59.83 -33.79 -35.07
C ALA A 85 58.39 -34.36 -35.07
N SER A 86 58.24 -35.69 -35.21
CA SER A 86 56.92 -36.33 -35.10
C SER A 86 56.28 -36.12 -33.74
N GLU A 87 57.04 -36.29 -32.65
CA GLU A 87 56.51 -36.10 -31.30
C GLU A 87 56.14 -34.64 -31.02
N THR A 88 56.93 -33.70 -31.54
CA THR A 88 56.63 -32.26 -31.46
C THR A 88 55.34 -31.93 -32.21
N SER A 89 55.12 -32.53 -33.39
CA SER A 89 53.88 -32.36 -34.16
C SER A 89 52.67 -32.90 -33.40
N ASN A 90 52.79 -34.08 -32.80
CA ASN A 90 51.72 -34.70 -32.00
C ASN A 90 51.37 -33.84 -30.78
N LEU A 91 52.37 -33.30 -30.09
CA LEU A 91 52.19 -32.43 -28.93
C LEU A 91 51.47 -31.14 -29.35
N ALA A 92 51.91 -30.49 -30.44
CA ALA A 92 51.29 -29.29 -30.97
C ALA A 92 49.82 -29.52 -31.35
N GLN A 93 49.50 -30.65 -32.00
CA GLN A 93 48.13 -30.98 -32.36
C GLN A 93 47.24 -31.26 -31.15
N SER A 94 47.80 -31.85 -30.09
CA SER A 94 47.11 -32.03 -28.80
C SER A 94 46.86 -30.69 -28.11
N THR A 95 47.84 -29.77 -28.12
CA THR A 95 47.69 -28.40 -27.62
C THR A 95 46.59 -27.64 -28.36
N LYS A 96 46.47 -27.83 -29.68
CA LYS A 96 45.37 -27.29 -30.49
C LYS A 96 44.01 -27.79 -30.01
N GLY A 97 43.89 -29.11 -29.78
CA GLY A 97 42.69 -29.73 -29.22
C GLY A 97 42.26 -29.11 -27.89
N PHE A 98 43.19 -28.97 -26.93
CA PHE A 98 42.90 -28.33 -25.65
C PHE A 98 42.48 -26.85 -25.79
N SER A 99 43.09 -26.12 -26.73
CA SER A 99 42.73 -24.71 -26.98
C SER A 99 41.29 -24.58 -27.49
N HIS A 100 40.87 -25.48 -28.38
CA HIS A 100 39.48 -25.55 -28.85
C HIS A 100 38.50 -25.90 -27.72
N GLU A 101 38.84 -26.84 -26.84
CA GLU A 101 37.99 -27.19 -25.68
C GLU A 101 37.82 -26.00 -24.72
N ILE A 102 38.89 -25.23 -24.49
CA ILE A 102 38.83 -23.99 -23.71
C ILE A 102 37.89 -22.98 -24.39
N LEU A 103 38.03 -22.75 -25.70
CA LEU A 103 37.16 -21.83 -26.44
C LEU A 103 35.68 -22.25 -26.39
N SER A 104 35.40 -23.55 -26.52
CA SER A 104 34.04 -24.08 -26.37
C SER A 104 33.46 -23.79 -24.99
N SER A 105 34.25 -24.07 -23.94
CA SER A 105 33.85 -23.80 -22.55
C SER A 105 33.61 -22.31 -22.30
N MET A 106 34.43 -21.43 -22.89
CA MET A 106 34.22 -19.97 -22.80
C MET A 106 32.92 -19.52 -23.46
N ASN A 107 32.53 -20.12 -24.60
CA ASN A 107 31.26 -19.81 -25.26
C ASN A 107 30.05 -20.23 -24.42
N GLU A 108 30.11 -21.39 -23.76
CA GLU A 108 29.06 -21.83 -22.83
C GLU A 108 28.94 -20.86 -21.65
N LEU A 109 30.06 -20.49 -21.03
CA LEU A 109 30.09 -19.52 -19.93
C LEU A 109 29.56 -18.14 -20.36
N ARG A 110 29.81 -17.72 -21.60
CA ARG A 110 29.24 -16.48 -22.16
C ARG A 110 27.72 -16.51 -22.20
N SER A 111 27.13 -17.65 -22.56
CA SER A 111 25.68 -17.83 -22.52
C SER A 111 25.12 -17.67 -21.11
N VAL A 112 25.80 -18.27 -20.11
CA VAL A 112 25.43 -18.15 -18.70
C VAL A 112 25.50 -16.69 -18.23
N VAL A 113 26.54 -15.94 -18.60
CA VAL A 113 26.67 -14.51 -18.27
C VAL A 113 25.55 -13.67 -18.88
N VAL A 114 25.15 -13.96 -20.12
CA VAL A 114 24.01 -13.27 -20.77
C VAL A 114 22.71 -13.55 -20.02
N GLN A 115 22.48 -14.78 -19.58
CA GLN A 115 21.30 -15.12 -18.77
C GLN A 115 21.33 -14.43 -17.41
N LEU A 116 22.48 -14.43 -16.73
CA LEU A 116 22.66 -13.75 -15.44
C LEU A 116 22.40 -12.24 -15.57
N LYS A 117 22.86 -11.60 -16.65
CA LYS A 117 22.55 -10.19 -16.93
C LYS A 117 21.03 -9.94 -17.02
N LYS A 118 20.29 -10.79 -17.72
CA LYS A 118 18.82 -10.67 -17.81
C LYS A 118 18.14 -10.82 -16.45
N GLN A 119 18.63 -11.74 -15.63
CA GLN A 119 18.10 -11.92 -14.27
C GLN A 119 18.36 -10.68 -13.40
N VAL A 120 19.56 -10.10 -13.49
CA VAL A 120 19.91 -8.85 -12.81
C VAL A 120 18.97 -7.71 -13.23
N GLU A 121 18.73 -7.56 -14.53
CA GLU A 121 17.79 -6.54 -15.06
C GLU A 121 16.35 -6.76 -14.54
N ALA A 122 15.87 -8.00 -14.50
CA ALA A 122 14.56 -8.33 -13.95
C ALA A 122 14.44 -8.00 -12.46
N VAL A 123 15.49 -8.27 -11.67
CA VAL A 123 15.50 -7.92 -10.24
C VAL A 123 15.55 -6.40 -10.06
N THR A 124 16.27 -5.66 -10.90
CA THR A 124 16.24 -4.18 -10.88
C THR A 124 14.82 -3.65 -11.10
N GLU A 125 14.06 -4.20 -12.05
CA GLU A 125 12.67 -3.80 -12.27
C GLU A 125 11.77 -4.08 -11.05
N VAL A 126 11.98 -5.22 -10.38
CA VAL A 126 11.25 -5.56 -9.15
C VAL A 126 11.58 -4.59 -8.02
N ILE A 127 12.84 -4.20 -7.87
CA ILE A 127 13.29 -3.20 -6.88
C ILE A 127 12.60 -1.85 -7.15
N GLU A 128 12.58 -1.38 -8.39
CA GLU A 128 11.92 -0.12 -8.76
C GLU A 128 10.42 -0.13 -8.42
N LYS A 129 9.71 -1.21 -8.78
CA LYS A 129 8.29 -1.37 -8.44
C LYS A 129 8.04 -1.46 -6.94
N THR A 130 8.94 -2.12 -6.21
CA THR A 130 8.84 -2.23 -4.75
C THR A 130 9.01 -0.87 -4.10
N ASN A 131 9.98 -0.07 -4.55
CA ASN A 131 10.18 1.30 -4.06
C ASN A 131 8.96 2.20 -4.34
N ALA A 132 8.37 2.12 -5.52
CA ALA A 132 7.14 2.85 -5.84
C ALA A 132 6.00 2.46 -4.88
N THR A 133 5.80 1.16 -4.66
CA THR A 133 4.76 0.64 -3.75
C THR A 133 5.00 1.09 -2.31
N VAL A 134 6.24 1.05 -1.82
CA VAL A 134 6.59 1.55 -0.48
C VAL A 134 6.24 3.03 -0.35
N SER A 135 6.58 3.84 -1.37
CA SER A 135 6.26 5.28 -1.38
C SER A 135 4.75 5.54 -1.36
N GLU A 136 3.97 4.84 -2.18
CA GLU A 136 2.51 4.97 -2.21
C GLU A 136 1.87 4.60 -0.88
N VAL A 137 2.33 3.53 -0.23
CA VAL A 137 1.82 3.12 1.07
C VAL A 137 2.15 4.16 2.16
N MET A 138 3.35 4.74 2.12
CA MET A 138 3.76 5.80 3.05
C MET A 138 2.90 7.07 2.90
N GLU A 139 2.55 7.45 1.67
CA GLU A 139 1.60 8.56 1.41
C GLU A 139 0.20 8.23 1.92
N GLY A 140 -0.25 6.98 1.74
CA GLY A 140 -1.51 6.48 2.28
C GLY A 140 -1.59 6.62 3.81
N PHE A 141 -0.49 6.34 4.53
CA PHE A 141 -0.46 6.52 5.99
C PHE A 141 -0.61 7.99 6.41
N GLU A 142 0.00 8.94 5.70
CA GLU A 142 -0.18 10.37 6.04
C GLU A 142 -1.63 10.82 5.80
N THR A 143 -2.25 10.34 4.72
CA THR A 143 -3.68 10.59 4.43
C THR A 143 -4.60 10.05 5.54
N ILE A 144 -4.32 8.84 6.04
CA ILE A 144 -5.11 8.24 7.13
C ILE A 144 -4.94 9.06 8.42
N LYS A 145 -3.71 9.51 8.71
CA LYS A 145 -3.41 10.34 9.88
C LYS A 145 -4.16 11.67 9.84
N GLU A 146 -4.17 12.35 8.69
CA GLU A 146 -4.95 13.58 8.49
C GLU A 146 -6.45 13.34 8.67
N SER A 147 -6.97 12.27 8.05
CA SER A 147 -8.38 11.87 8.21
C SER A 147 -8.75 11.60 9.67
N GLY A 148 -7.87 10.93 10.41
CA GLY A 148 -8.04 10.67 11.85
C GLY A 148 -8.07 11.96 12.67
N ALA A 149 -7.25 12.96 12.34
CA ALA A 149 -7.29 14.27 12.97
C ALA A 149 -8.63 14.98 12.73
N ASN A 150 -9.12 14.97 11.48
CA ASN A 150 -10.42 15.56 11.13
C ASN A 150 -11.60 14.90 11.87
N VAL A 151 -11.55 13.57 12.06
CA VAL A 151 -12.56 12.86 12.87
C VAL A 151 -12.57 13.33 14.33
N ASN A 152 -11.40 13.62 14.94
CA ASN A 152 -11.36 14.16 16.30
C ASN A 152 -12.05 15.53 16.38
N VAL A 153 -11.77 16.42 15.42
CA VAL A 153 -12.38 17.76 15.38
C VAL A 153 -13.91 17.65 15.29
N HIS A 154 -14.42 16.81 14.39
CA HIS A 154 -15.88 16.61 14.29
C HIS A 154 -16.49 15.95 15.53
N LEU A 155 -15.74 15.12 16.25
CA LEU A 155 -16.22 14.54 17.49
C LEU A 155 -16.37 15.60 18.58
N ASP A 156 -15.44 16.56 18.65
CA ASP A 156 -15.54 17.70 19.56
C ASP A 156 -16.76 18.58 19.23
N ASP A 157 -17.02 18.84 17.94
CA ASP A 157 -18.22 19.55 17.49
C ASP A 157 -19.51 18.84 17.92
N VAL A 158 -19.57 17.52 17.74
CA VAL A 158 -20.72 16.69 18.15
C VAL A 158 -20.93 16.75 19.66
N LEU A 159 -19.86 16.68 20.45
CA LEU A 159 -19.94 16.81 21.91
C LEU A 159 -20.46 18.20 22.33
N SER A 160 -20.03 19.26 21.65
CA SER A 160 -20.54 20.62 21.90
C SER A 160 -22.05 20.71 21.65
N ILE A 161 -22.50 20.24 20.48
CA ILE A 161 -23.93 20.24 20.11
C ILE A 161 -24.74 19.38 21.09
N GLN A 162 -24.18 18.26 21.55
CA GLN A 162 -24.85 17.39 22.50
C GLN A 162 -25.06 18.06 23.86
N ASN A 163 -24.11 18.87 24.33
CA ASN A 163 -24.27 19.68 25.54
C ASN A 163 -25.35 20.75 25.38
N GLU A 164 -25.40 21.44 24.23
CA GLU A 164 -26.47 22.40 23.92
C GLU A 164 -27.85 21.74 23.89
N ASN A 165 -27.96 20.54 23.31
CA ASN A 165 -29.21 19.77 23.28
C ASN A 165 -29.70 19.42 24.69
N VAL A 166 -28.81 19.10 25.62
CA VAL A 166 -29.17 18.87 27.02
C VAL A 166 -29.74 20.14 27.66
N GLU A 167 -29.15 21.31 27.38
CA GLU A 167 -29.69 22.60 27.84
C GLU A 167 -31.08 22.88 27.28
N TYR A 168 -31.29 22.65 25.98
CA TYR A 168 -32.62 22.78 25.34
C TYR A 168 -33.67 21.85 25.96
N ILE A 169 -33.30 20.60 26.24
CA ILE A 169 -34.20 19.62 26.88
C ILE A 169 -34.58 20.07 28.30
N ASN A 170 -33.62 20.61 29.07
CA ASN A 170 -33.90 21.12 30.41
C ASN A 170 -34.87 22.30 30.38
N LYS A 171 -34.63 23.27 29.48
CA LYS A 171 -35.52 24.43 29.31
C LYS A 171 -36.91 24.03 28.82
N MET A 172 -36.99 23.03 27.96
CA MET A 172 -38.27 22.49 27.49
C MET A 172 -39.04 21.80 28.62
N SER A 173 -38.35 21.07 29.50
CA SER A 173 -38.95 20.47 30.70
C SER A 173 -39.53 21.53 31.63
N GLU A 174 -38.78 22.61 31.90
CA GLU A 174 -39.26 23.75 32.71
C GLU A 174 -40.51 24.40 32.09
N THR A 175 -40.49 24.65 30.78
CA THR A 175 -41.66 25.21 30.07
C THR A 175 -42.87 24.27 30.14
N MET A 176 -42.65 22.95 30.10
CA MET A 176 -43.74 21.96 30.23
C MET A 176 -44.34 21.95 31.65
N GLU A 177 -43.52 22.13 32.69
CA GLU A 177 -44.02 22.28 34.06
C GLU A 177 -44.92 23.52 34.19
N ASP A 178 -44.51 24.65 33.61
CA ASP A 178 -45.32 25.88 33.58
C ASP A 178 -46.65 25.67 32.84
N VAL A 179 -46.63 24.97 31.70
CA VAL A 179 -47.83 24.65 30.92
C VAL A 179 -48.80 23.77 31.72
N VAL A 180 -48.29 22.76 32.42
CA VAL A 180 -49.10 21.89 33.28
C VAL A 180 -49.74 22.70 34.40
N ALA A 181 -48.96 23.53 35.11
CA ALA A 181 -49.46 24.38 36.19
C ALA A 181 -50.55 25.34 35.69
N LYS A 182 -50.36 25.95 34.51
CA LYS A 182 -51.34 26.84 33.90
C LYS A 182 -52.63 26.11 33.50
N SER A 183 -52.50 24.89 32.96
CA SER A 183 -53.64 24.05 32.60
C SER A 183 -54.48 23.64 33.82
N GLU A 184 -53.84 23.40 34.97
CA GLU A 184 -54.55 23.14 36.23
C GLU A 184 -55.30 24.39 36.73
N GLU A 185 -54.68 25.57 36.64
CA GLU A 185 -55.34 26.84 36.99
C GLU A 185 -56.58 27.11 36.11
N ASP A 186 -56.44 26.92 34.80
CA ASP A 186 -57.53 27.12 33.86
C ASP A 186 -58.67 26.10 34.07
N SER A 187 -58.34 24.85 34.42
CA SER A 187 -59.35 23.83 34.78
C SER A 187 -60.15 24.25 36.02
N ASN A 188 -59.49 24.76 37.06
CA ASN A 188 -60.17 25.27 38.26
C ASN A 188 -61.06 26.49 37.95
N ARG A 189 -60.58 27.41 37.10
CA ARG A 189 -61.38 28.57 36.65
C ARG A 189 -62.62 28.16 35.86
N LEU A 190 -62.49 27.17 34.98
CA LEU A 190 -63.61 26.62 34.23
C LEU A 190 -64.66 25.99 35.17
N GLN A 191 -64.24 25.28 36.21
CA GLN A 191 -65.18 24.74 37.20
C GLN A 191 -65.97 25.85 37.91
N ILE A 192 -65.29 26.91 38.37
CA ILE A 192 -65.96 28.07 38.98
C ILE A 192 -66.94 28.73 38.02
N LEU A 193 -66.59 28.83 36.73
CA LEU A 193 -67.47 29.38 35.69
C LEU A 193 -68.71 28.50 35.47
N VAL A 194 -68.55 27.17 35.44
CA VAL A 194 -69.67 26.22 35.35
C VAL A 194 -70.62 26.43 36.52
N ASP A 195 -70.11 26.45 37.75
CA ASP A 195 -70.92 26.66 38.95
C ASP A 195 -71.67 28.00 38.92
N SER A 196 -71.01 29.06 38.41
CA SER A 196 -71.63 30.38 38.26
C SER A 196 -72.75 30.38 37.21
N VAL A 197 -72.56 29.70 36.08
CA VAL A 197 -73.58 29.55 35.03
C VAL A 197 -74.78 28.78 35.57
N ASP A 198 -74.57 27.71 36.32
CA ASP A 198 -75.64 26.93 36.96
C ASP A 198 -76.44 27.79 37.94
N ASN A 199 -75.77 28.59 38.77
CA ASN A 199 -76.44 29.53 39.68
C ASN A 199 -77.30 30.55 38.92
N ARG A 200 -76.76 31.14 37.84
CA ARG A 200 -77.51 32.08 36.99
C ARG A 200 -78.72 31.41 36.33
N SER A 201 -78.58 30.15 35.90
CA SER A 201 -79.69 29.36 35.34
C SER A 201 -80.83 29.18 36.36
N ILE A 202 -80.50 28.84 37.61
CA ILE A 202 -81.48 28.74 38.71
C ILE A 202 -82.17 30.09 38.94
N ASN A 203 -81.42 31.19 38.98
CA ASN A 203 -82.00 32.52 39.17
C ASN A 203 -82.94 32.92 38.02
N TYR A 204 -82.58 32.62 36.76
CA TYR A 204 -83.47 32.87 35.63
C TYR A 204 -84.76 32.04 35.71
N LYS A 205 -84.68 30.79 36.17
CA LYS A 205 -85.86 29.95 36.39
C LYS A 205 -86.78 30.54 37.46
N ASN A 206 -86.22 31.03 38.56
CA ASN A 206 -86.99 31.70 39.61
C ASN A 206 -87.67 32.98 39.08
N ILE A 207 -86.92 33.84 38.39
CA ILE A 207 -87.48 35.06 37.77
C ILE A 207 -88.59 34.72 36.78
N SER A 208 -88.41 33.69 35.95
CA SER A 208 -89.44 33.23 35.01
C SER A 208 -90.71 32.81 35.73
N ASN A 209 -90.60 32.05 36.82
CA ASN A 209 -91.74 31.64 37.63
C ASN A 209 -92.45 32.85 38.27
N ASP A 210 -91.69 33.82 38.80
CA ASP A 210 -92.23 35.03 39.41
C ASP A 210 -93.00 35.88 38.38
N LEU A 211 -92.45 36.02 37.15
CA LEU A 211 -93.13 36.71 36.05
C LEU A 211 -94.43 36.01 35.64
N GLU A 212 -94.45 34.68 35.62
CA GLU A 212 -95.67 33.91 35.33
C GLU A 212 -96.74 34.11 36.41
N GLN A 213 -96.34 34.10 37.69
CA GLN A 213 -97.25 34.39 38.80
C GLN A 213 -97.80 35.82 38.75
N LEU A 214 -96.95 36.81 38.47
CA LEU A 214 -97.37 38.21 38.30
C LEU A 214 -98.36 38.37 37.16
N ASN A 215 -98.16 37.66 36.04
CA ASN A 215 -99.09 37.68 34.93
C ASN A 215 -100.47 37.10 35.32
N LEU A 216 -100.49 35.96 36.01
CA LEU A 216 -101.73 35.35 36.54
C LEU A 216 -102.47 36.28 37.51
N LEU A 217 -101.75 36.98 38.38
CA LEU A 217 -102.33 37.98 39.29
C LEU A 217 -102.88 39.20 38.54
N SER A 218 -102.18 39.67 37.50
CA SER A 218 -102.63 40.77 36.65
C SER A 218 -103.91 40.42 35.89
N GLU A 219 -104.00 39.21 35.34
CA GLU A 219 -105.22 38.71 34.69
C GLU A 219 -106.39 38.63 35.67
N LYS A 220 -106.16 38.14 36.90
CA LYS A 220 -107.18 38.14 37.97
C LYS A 220 -107.62 39.56 38.36
N ALA A 221 -106.70 40.52 38.41
CA ALA A 221 -107.01 41.91 38.75
C ALA A 221 -107.77 42.65 37.64
N LYS A 222 -107.60 42.27 36.36
CA LYS A 222 -108.37 42.82 35.23
C LYS A 222 -109.78 42.25 35.10
N ASN A 223 -110.04 41.07 35.68
CA ASN A 223 -111.32 40.36 35.63
C ASN A 223 -112.20 40.59 36.88
N ASN A 224 -111.80 41.46 37.80
CA ASN A 224 -112.60 42.00 38.90
C ASN A 224 -112.85 43.49 38.65
#